data_AF-A0A651FK99-F1
#
_entry.id   AF-A0A651FK99-F1
#
_cell.length_a   1.000
_cell.length_b   1.000
_cell.length_c   1.000
_cell.angle_alpha   90.00
_cell.angle_beta   90.00
_cell.angle_gamma   90.00
#
_symmetry.space_group_name_H-M   'P 1'
#
loop_
_entity.id
_entity.type
_entity.pdbx_description
1 polymer ?
#
loop_
_entity_poly.entity_id
_entity_poly.type
_entity_poly.pdbx_seq_one_letter_code
_entity_poly.pdbx_strand_id
1 'polypeptide(L)'
;MRAGRIADQYNTLGDHDLDEDLDEALESEAGDVWDIASVRTALVQGYRVLLDTVGREGPRGAGSYWPAFPAEAADLWEQRRTGSNTVGRMRVRIQRTSIEIQQAEAALHWPMRLLADDHNLRVVLQAWALAQAMRIKGRTLCKRRGWAYSTLRERRDRAARIIAEQLNRERVEPW
;
A
#
# COMPACT_ATOMS: atom_id res chain seq x y z
N MET A 1 -2.36 -0.35 -36.82
CA MET A 1 -3.41 0.43 -36.12
C MET A 1 -3.23 0.27 -34.61
N ARG A 2 -3.51 1.33 -33.86
CA ARG A 2 -3.03 1.67 -32.51
C ARG A 2 -3.44 0.69 -31.39
N ALA A 3 -2.47 0.13 -30.67
CA ALA A 3 -2.63 -0.25 -29.26
C ALA A 3 -2.22 0.95 -28.39
N GLY A 4 -3.19 1.83 -28.15
CA GLY A 4 -3.01 3.05 -27.35
C GLY A 4 -3.01 2.76 -25.85
N ARG A 5 -1.93 3.18 -25.17
CA ARG A 5 -1.88 3.78 -23.82
C ARG A 5 -3.10 3.53 -22.91
N ILE A 6 -3.00 2.54 -22.01
CA ILE A 6 -3.86 2.41 -20.81
C ILE A 6 -3.11 2.96 -19.58
N ALA A 7 -2.51 4.14 -19.70
CA ALA A 7 -1.76 4.75 -18.60
C ALA A 7 -1.99 6.25 -18.42
N ASP A 8 -2.96 6.85 -19.11
CA ASP A 8 -2.98 8.30 -19.32
C ASP A 8 -4.39 8.93 -19.15
N GLN A 9 -5.22 8.41 -18.24
CA GLN A 9 -6.60 8.91 -18.03
C GLN A 9 -7.01 9.25 -16.60
N TYR A 10 -6.10 9.27 -15.62
CA TYR A 10 -6.46 9.58 -14.23
C TYR A 10 -5.77 10.80 -13.63
N ASN A 11 -5.19 11.66 -14.47
CA ASN A 11 -4.66 12.93 -14.04
C ASN A 11 -5.28 14.06 -14.85
N THR A 12 -6.45 14.54 -14.44
CA THR A 12 -6.92 15.90 -14.73
C THR A 12 -8.21 16.18 -13.98
N LEU A 13 -8.24 17.37 -13.37
CA LEU A 13 -9.35 18.04 -12.70
C LEU A 13 -9.49 17.70 -11.21
N GLY A 14 -9.04 18.66 -10.42
CA GLY A 14 -9.14 18.68 -8.96
C GLY A 14 -10.58 18.63 -8.51
N ASP A 15 -10.82 17.71 -7.58
CA ASP A 15 -11.81 17.84 -6.53
C ASP A 15 -11.30 16.97 -5.38
N HIS A 16 -11.25 17.56 -4.21
CA HIS A 16 -10.65 17.07 -2.96
C HIS A 16 -11.24 15.69 -2.58
N ASP A 17 -10.56 14.60 -2.93
CA ASP A 17 -10.98 13.21 -2.65
C ASP A 17 -9.73 12.31 -2.45
N LEU A 18 -8.69 12.89 -1.85
CA LEU A 18 -7.76 12.14 -1.01
C LEU A 18 -8.29 12.37 0.39
N ASP A 19 -8.55 11.30 1.13
CA ASP A 19 -9.01 11.38 2.52
C ASP A 19 -8.00 12.27 3.28
N GLU A 20 -8.34 13.54 3.58
CA GLU A 20 -7.57 14.42 4.49
C GLU A 20 -7.26 13.66 5.79
N ASP A 21 -8.20 12.81 6.21
CA ASP A 21 -8.08 11.85 7.31
C ASP A 21 -6.81 10.97 7.27
N LEU A 22 -6.19 10.71 6.10
CA LEU A 22 -5.04 9.82 5.99
C LEU A 22 -3.70 10.57 6.06
N ASP A 23 -3.64 11.78 5.52
CA ASP A 23 -2.46 12.65 5.68
C ASP A 23 -2.40 13.19 7.12
N GLU A 24 -3.56 13.51 7.73
CA GLU A 24 -3.66 13.84 9.17
C GLU A 24 -3.36 12.62 10.06
N ALA A 25 -3.75 11.40 9.68
CA ALA A 25 -3.40 10.17 10.38
C ALA A 25 -1.95 9.70 10.17
N LEU A 26 -1.28 10.15 9.11
CA LEU A 26 0.14 9.90 8.88
C LEU A 26 1.01 10.83 9.74
N GLU A 27 0.45 11.96 10.20
CA GLU A 27 1.08 12.91 11.13
C GLU A 27 0.75 12.62 12.61
N SER A 28 -0.12 11.66 12.89
CA SER A 28 -0.37 11.21 14.27
C SER A 28 0.90 10.59 14.84
N GLU A 29 1.49 11.23 15.86
CA GLU A 29 2.58 10.64 16.63
C GLU A 29 2.16 9.28 17.19
N ALA A 30 3.11 8.34 17.22
CA ALA A 30 2.89 6.99 17.76
C ALA A 30 2.46 7.10 19.22
N GLY A 31 1.15 7.03 19.46
CA GLY A 31 0.60 6.94 20.80
C GLY A 31 0.97 5.60 21.44
N ASP A 32 0.88 5.52 22.77
CA ASP A 32 1.18 4.31 23.54
C ASP A 32 0.16 3.16 23.30
N VAL A 33 -0.91 3.42 22.55
CA VAL A 33 -2.04 2.50 22.34
C VAL A 33 -2.43 2.47 20.87
N TRP A 34 -2.72 1.28 20.33
CA TRP A 34 -3.27 1.15 18.98
C TRP A 34 -4.65 1.79 18.91
N ASP A 35 -4.79 2.72 17.99
CA ASP A 35 -6.05 3.37 17.66
C ASP A 35 -6.49 2.97 16.23
N ILE A 36 -7.65 3.48 15.82
CA ILE A 36 -8.19 3.14 14.50
C ILE A 36 -7.31 3.72 13.37
N ALA A 37 -6.72 4.90 13.59
CA ALA A 37 -5.90 5.56 12.59
C ALA A 37 -4.54 4.87 12.41
N SER A 38 -3.82 4.57 13.49
CA SER A 38 -2.53 3.85 13.46
C SER A 38 -2.65 2.48 12.79
N VAL A 39 -3.70 1.70 13.08
CA VAL A 39 -3.93 0.40 12.41
C VAL A 39 -4.10 0.58 10.90
N ARG A 40 -4.86 1.61 10.48
CA ARG A 40 -5.05 1.92 9.05
C ARG A 40 -3.73 2.33 8.40
N THR A 41 -2.97 3.19 9.06
CA THR A 41 -1.66 3.66 8.61
C THR A 41 -0.69 2.50 8.45
N ALA A 42 -0.57 1.64 9.47
CA ALA A 42 0.28 0.45 9.44
C ALA A 42 -0.10 -0.51 8.31
N LEU A 43 -1.39 -0.73 8.06
CA LEU A 43 -1.85 -1.55 6.94
C LEU A 43 -1.50 -0.95 5.57
N VAL A 44 -1.69 0.36 5.40
CA VAL A 44 -1.32 1.04 4.15
C VAL A 44 0.19 0.99 3.94
N GLN A 45 0.99 1.21 4.99
CA GLN A 45 2.45 1.05 4.95
C GLN A 45 2.84 -0.38 4.59
N GLY A 46 2.19 -1.38 5.18
CA GLY A 46 2.44 -2.79 4.85
C GLY A 46 2.21 -3.11 3.37
N TYR A 47 1.11 -2.62 2.79
CA TYR A 47 0.87 -2.77 1.35
C TYR A 47 1.82 -1.96 0.48
N ARG A 48 2.29 -0.79 0.93
CA ARG A 48 3.33 -0.01 0.21
C ARG A 48 4.64 -0.78 0.16
N VAL A 49 5.09 -1.32 1.30
CA VAL A 49 6.29 -2.17 1.39
C VAL A 49 6.13 -3.39 0.48
N LEU A 50 4.98 -4.05 0.48
CA LEU A 50 4.70 -5.19 -0.41
C LEU A 50 4.79 -4.82 -1.90
N LEU A 51 4.22 -3.67 -2.30
CA LEU A 51 4.25 -3.21 -3.68
C LEU A 51 5.67 -2.84 -4.13
N ASP A 52 6.49 -2.31 -3.23
CA ASP A 52 7.89 -1.94 -3.49
C ASP A 52 8.78 -3.18 -3.64
N THR A 53 8.53 -4.25 -2.87
CA THR A 53 9.37 -5.46 -2.84
C THR A 53 9.02 -6.48 -3.92
N VAL A 54 7.73 -6.74 -4.16
CA VAL A 54 7.27 -7.83 -5.05
C VAL A 54 7.31 -7.44 -6.54
N GLY A 55 7.14 -6.16 -6.87
CA GLY A 55 7.14 -5.71 -8.27
C GLY A 55 5.98 -6.27 -9.12
N ARG A 56 5.97 -5.99 -10.43
CA ARG A 56 4.91 -6.45 -11.36
C ARG A 56 5.28 -7.79 -11.99
N GLU A 57 4.74 -8.88 -11.48
CA GLU A 57 4.83 -10.20 -12.11
C GLU A 57 3.77 -10.33 -13.23
N GLY A 58 4.09 -9.84 -14.42
CA GLY A 58 3.30 -10.13 -15.63
C GLY A 58 3.87 -11.33 -16.41
N PRO A 59 3.19 -11.83 -17.46
CA PRO A 59 3.71 -12.87 -18.36
C PRO A 59 5.06 -12.53 -18.99
N ARG A 60 5.41 -11.23 -19.03
CA ARG A 60 6.71 -10.70 -19.47
C ARG A 60 7.83 -10.80 -18.42
N GLY A 61 7.49 -11.12 -17.17
CA GLY A 61 8.42 -11.25 -16.04
C GLY A 61 9.22 -12.55 -16.03
N ALA A 62 8.76 -13.59 -16.73
CA ALA A 62 9.52 -14.84 -16.94
C ALA A 62 10.66 -14.73 -17.97
N GLY A 63 10.86 -13.55 -18.58
CA GLY A 63 11.86 -13.32 -19.63
C GLY A 63 13.32 -13.21 -19.14
N SER A 64 13.55 -13.12 -17.84
CA SER A 64 14.88 -13.26 -17.24
C SER A 64 14.74 -13.69 -15.79
N TYR A 65 15.10 -14.95 -15.52
CA TYR A 65 15.24 -15.51 -14.17
C TYR A 65 16.43 -14.94 -13.40
N TRP A 66 17.23 -14.07 -14.03
CA TRP A 66 18.32 -13.38 -13.35
C TRP A 66 17.77 -12.25 -12.47
N PRO A 67 18.10 -12.22 -11.16
CA PRO A 67 17.70 -11.14 -10.27
C PRO A 67 18.13 -9.79 -10.85
N ALA A 68 17.23 -8.81 -10.87
CA ALA A 68 17.62 -7.44 -11.14
C ALA A 68 18.53 -6.99 -9.99
N PHE A 69 19.82 -6.82 -10.28
CA PHE A 69 20.78 -6.32 -9.29
C PHE A 69 20.28 -4.95 -8.76
N PRO A 70 20.29 -4.74 -7.43
CA PRO A 70 20.00 -3.44 -6.87
C PRO A 70 21.06 -2.45 -7.37
N ALA A 71 20.60 -1.31 -7.89
CA ALA A 71 21.50 -0.24 -8.30
C ALA A 71 21.82 0.64 -7.09
N GLU A 72 23.09 0.92 -6.85
CA GLU A 72 23.50 1.84 -5.80
C GLU A 72 23.34 3.31 -6.26
N ALA A 73 23.26 4.23 -5.31
CA ALA A 73 23.13 5.66 -5.62
C ALA A 73 24.31 6.19 -6.46
N ALA A 74 25.50 5.63 -6.28
CA ALA A 74 26.70 5.95 -7.05
C ALA A 74 26.57 5.50 -8.52
N ASP A 75 26.03 4.32 -8.77
CA ASP A 75 25.83 3.78 -10.13
C ASP A 75 24.85 4.62 -10.94
N LEU A 76 23.79 5.11 -10.28
CA LEU A 76 22.78 5.96 -10.90
C LEU A 76 23.34 7.34 -11.28
N TRP A 77 24.26 7.87 -10.46
CA TRP A 77 24.96 9.11 -10.73
C TRP A 77 25.89 8.98 -11.94
N GLU A 78 26.65 7.88 -12.02
CA GLU A 78 27.59 7.64 -13.11
C GLU A 78 26.88 7.34 -14.44
N GLN A 79 25.74 6.64 -14.40
CA GLN A 79 24.89 6.43 -15.57
C GLN A 79 24.31 7.74 -16.12
N ARG A 80 23.86 8.64 -15.23
CA ARG A 80 23.42 9.99 -15.63
C ARG A 80 24.55 10.80 -16.25
N ARG A 81 25.76 10.72 -15.69
CA ARG A 81 26.96 11.42 -16.18
C ARG A 81 27.37 10.97 -17.58
N THR A 82 27.24 9.68 -17.87
CA THR A 82 27.74 9.06 -19.12
C THR A 82 26.71 9.07 -20.26
N GLY A 83 25.47 9.49 -20.00
CA GLY A 83 24.40 9.57 -21.02
C GLY A 83 23.90 8.21 -21.54
N SER A 84 24.35 7.11 -20.94
CA SER A 84 23.92 5.74 -21.26
C SER A 84 22.53 5.48 -20.68
N ASN A 85 21.50 5.97 -21.36
CA ASN A 85 20.09 5.76 -20.98
C ASN A 85 19.54 4.38 -21.41
N THR A 86 20.40 3.39 -21.63
CA THR A 86 19.97 1.98 -21.83
C THR A 86 19.16 1.45 -20.63
N VAL A 87 19.34 2.11 -19.47
CA VAL A 87 18.73 1.83 -18.17
C VAL A 87 17.48 2.69 -17.90
N GLY A 88 16.95 3.44 -18.88
CA GLY A 88 15.71 4.25 -18.74
C GLY A 88 14.44 3.46 -18.35
N ARG A 89 14.55 2.16 -18.08
CA ARG A 89 13.51 1.28 -17.52
C ARG A 89 13.92 0.47 -16.29
N MET A 90 15.14 0.57 -15.74
CA MET A 90 15.36 -0.02 -14.41
C MET A 90 14.70 0.92 -13.40
N ARG A 91 13.48 0.55 -13.04
CA ARG A 91 12.81 1.10 -11.87
C ARG A 91 13.71 0.77 -10.68
N VAL A 92 14.38 1.78 -10.12
CA VAL A 92 15.17 1.65 -8.90
C VAL A 92 14.24 1.04 -7.85
N ARG A 93 14.57 -0.17 -7.39
CA ARG A 93 13.87 -0.79 -6.28
C ARG A 93 14.42 -0.16 -5.02
N ILE A 94 13.59 0.61 -4.32
CA ILE A 94 13.95 1.15 -3.01
C ILE A 94 14.09 -0.08 -2.09
N GLN A 95 15.31 -0.30 -1.59
CA GLN A 95 15.55 -1.33 -0.58
C GLN A 95 14.88 -0.87 0.71
N ARG A 96 13.86 -1.62 1.14
CA ARG A 96 13.22 -1.41 2.44
C ARG A 96 14.09 -2.01 3.53
N THR A 97 14.07 -1.39 4.70
CA THR A 97 14.81 -1.89 5.86
C THR A 97 14.18 -3.19 6.38
N SER A 98 14.97 -4.02 7.07
CA SER A 98 14.46 -5.25 7.68
C SER A 98 13.33 -4.98 8.68
N ILE A 99 13.35 -3.84 9.36
CA ILE A 99 12.33 -3.47 10.34
C ILE A 99 11.00 -3.15 9.63
N GLU A 100 11.04 -2.36 8.55
CA GLU A 100 9.84 -2.05 7.75
C GLU A 100 9.21 -3.32 7.16
N ILE A 101 10.03 -4.30 6.74
CA ILE A 101 9.54 -5.58 6.21
C ILE A 101 8.84 -6.38 7.32
N GLN A 102 9.45 -6.51 8.51
CA GLN A 102 8.85 -7.22 9.63
C GLN A 102 7.53 -6.57 10.07
N GLN A 103 7.50 -5.24 10.17
CA GLN A 103 6.28 -4.49 10.48
C GLN A 103 5.20 -4.68 9.41
N ALA A 104 5.58 -4.67 8.12
CA ALA A 104 4.66 -4.91 7.02
C ALA A 104 4.08 -6.33 7.06
N GLU A 105 4.90 -7.34 7.29
CA GLU A 105 4.45 -8.74 7.42
C GLU A 105 3.48 -8.91 8.58
N ALA A 106 3.81 -8.33 9.74
CA ALA A 106 2.92 -8.33 10.90
C ALA A 106 1.58 -7.65 10.57
N ALA A 107 1.62 -6.45 9.99
CA ALA A 107 0.41 -5.70 9.63
C ALA A 107 -0.47 -6.44 8.63
N LEU A 108 0.13 -7.02 7.58
CA LEU A 108 -0.59 -7.76 6.54
C LEU A 108 -1.20 -9.08 7.08
N HIS A 109 -0.64 -9.65 8.14
CA HIS A 109 -1.18 -10.83 8.79
C HIS A 109 -2.44 -10.50 9.62
N TRP A 110 -2.55 -9.31 10.23
CA TRP A 110 -3.63 -9.00 11.16
C TRP A 110 -5.05 -9.25 10.62
N PRO A 111 -5.42 -8.80 9.40
CA PRO A 111 -6.77 -9.04 8.90
C PRO A 111 -7.07 -10.53 8.72
N MET A 112 -6.07 -11.37 8.43
CA MET A 112 -6.28 -12.81 8.30
C MET A 112 -6.43 -13.50 9.65
N ARG A 113 -5.70 -13.03 10.67
CA ARG A 113 -5.70 -13.62 12.02
C ARG A 113 -6.88 -13.14 12.87
N LEU A 114 -7.11 -11.83 12.90
CA LEU A 114 -8.02 -11.17 13.83
C LEU A 114 -9.42 -10.99 13.27
N LEU A 115 -9.57 -11.02 11.95
CA LEU A 115 -10.86 -10.99 11.25
C LEU A 115 -11.08 -12.32 10.51
N ALA A 116 -10.70 -13.43 11.15
CA ALA A 116 -10.85 -14.77 10.59
C ALA A 116 -12.32 -15.08 10.31
N ASP A 117 -13.19 -14.76 11.28
CA ASP A 117 -14.63 -15.04 11.26
C ASP A 117 -15.41 -14.09 10.34
N ASP A 118 -14.99 -12.82 10.25
CA ASP A 118 -15.68 -11.79 9.48
C ASP A 118 -15.04 -11.57 8.09
N HIS A 119 -15.29 -12.50 7.17
CA HIS A 119 -14.78 -12.43 5.79
C HIS A 119 -15.08 -11.09 5.10
N ASN A 120 -16.29 -10.55 5.27
CA ASN A 120 -16.71 -9.31 4.63
C ASN A 120 -15.91 -8.09 5.13
N LEU A 121 -15.63 -8.01 6.44
CA LEU A 121 -14.83 -6.93 7.02
C LEU A 121 -13.38 -7.03 6.54
N ARG A 122 -12.83 -8.24 6.52
CA ARG A 122 -11.49 -8.52 6.00
C ARG A 122 -11.32 -8.06 4.56
N VAL A 123 -12.25 -8.44 3.66
CA VAL A 123 -12.19 -8.07 2.23
C VAL A 123 -12.27 -6.56 2.04
N VAL A 124 -13.16 -5.88 2.77
CA VAL A 124 -13.31 -4.42 2.67
C VAL A 124 -12.04 -3.72 3.13
N LEU A 125 -11.50 -4.10 4.29
CA LEU A 125 -10.30 -3.48 4.85
C LEU A 125 -9.08 -3.67 3.95
N GLN A 126 -8.84 -4.90 3.48
CA GLN A 126 -7.73 -5.21 2.56
C GLN A 126 -7.86 -4.49 1.23
N ALA A 127 -9.06 -4.48 0.64
CA ALA A 127 -9.30 -3.79 -0.63
C ALA A 127 -9.09 -2.27 -0.51
N TRP A 128 -9.53 -1.68 0.61
CA TRP A 128 -9.30 -0.28 0.90
C TRP A 128 -7.80 0.02 1.10
N ALA A 129 -7.11 -0.75 1.95
CA ALA A 129 -5.70 -0.51 2.26
C ALA A 129 -4.80 -0.65 1.01
N LEU A 130 -5.07 -1.66 0.17
CA LEU A 130 -4.39 -1.81 -1.12
C LEU A 130 -4.68 -0.64 -2.07
N ALA A 131 -5.94 -0.19 -2.15
CA ALA A 131 -6.30 0.96 -2.99
C ALA A 131 -5.56 2.23 -2.54
N GLN A 132 -5.44 2.46 -1.23
CA GLN A 132 -4.70 3.59 -0.68
C GLN A 132 -3.19 3.48 -0.95
N ALA A 133 -2.60 2.30 -0.79
CA ALA A 133 -1.20 2.06 -1.16
C ALA A 133 -0.95 2.34 -2.66
N MET A 134 -1.92 2.02 -3.52
CA MET A 134 -1.90 2.33 -4.96
C MET A 134 -2.31 3.77 -5.33
N ARG A 135 -2.64 4.61 -4.34
CA ARG A 135 -3.16 5.98 -4.53
C ARG A 135 -4.43 6.05 -5.41
N ILE A 136 -5.31 5.05 -5.25
CA ILE A 136 -6.63 4.99 -5.90
C ILE A 136 -7.68 5.59 -4.97
N LYS A 137 -8.46 6.55 -5.47
CA LYS A 137 -9.56 7.18 -4.70
C LYS A 137 -10.59 6.15 -4.21
N GLY A 138 -11.07 6.32 -2.97
CA GLY A 138 -12.08 5.44 -2.37
C GLY A 138 -13.37 5.34 -3.19
N ARG A 139 -13.84 6.46 -3.76
CA ARG A 139 -15.01 6.48 -4.67
C ARG A 139 -14.80 5.64 -5.92
N THR A 140 -13.58 5.65 -6.48
CA THR A 140 -13.23 4.82 -7.64
C THR A 140 -13.21 3.34 -7.27
N LEU A 141 -12.70 2.98 -6.09
CA LEU A 141 -12.77 1.62 -5.56
C LEU A 141 -14.22 1.15 -5.41
N CYS A 142 -15.06 1.96 -4.77
CA CYS A 142 -16.50 1.70 -4.59
C CYS A 142 -17.22 1.47 -5.93
N LYS A 143 -16.98 2.33 -6.93
CA LYS A 143 -17.56 2.19 -8.26
C LYS A 143 -17.14 0.88 -8.95
N ARG A 144 -15.89 0.45 -8.78
CA ARG A 144 -15.38 -0.81 -9.35
C ARG A 144 -15.94 -2.05 -8.66
N ARG A 145 -16.19 -1.96 -7.35
CA ARG A 145 -16.68 -3.09 -6.53
C ARG A 145 -18.20 -3.14 -6.37
N GLY A 146 -18.91 -2.09 -6.80
CA GLY A 146 -20.37 -1.97 -6.60
C GLY A 146 -20.75 -1.71 -5.13
N TRP A 147 -19.89 -1.06 -4.36
CA TRP A 147 -20.14 -0.77 -2.94
C TRP A 147 -20.58 0.69 -2.73
N ALA A 148 -21.43 0.91 -1.74
CA ALA A 148 -21.70 2.27 -1.24
C ALA A 148 -20.50 2.78 -0.44
N TYR A 149 -20.18 4.07 -0.58
CA TYR A 149 -19.03 4.69 0.10
C TYR A 149 -19.23 4.74 1.63
N SER A 150 -20.45 5.03 2.10
CA SER A 150 -20.79 4.98 3.53
C SER A 150 -20.53 3.60 4.13
N THR A 151 -20.94 2.54 3.44
CA THR A 151 -20.70 1.15 3.87
C THR A 151 -19.23 0.79 3.87
N LEU A 152 -18.45 1.27 2.88
CA LEU A 152 -16.99 1.07 2.87
C LEU A 152 -16.37 1.70 4.13
N ARG A 153 -16.69 2.96 4.41
CA ARG A 153 -16.18 3.70 5.58
C ARG A 153 -16.55 3.00 6.87
N GLU A 154 -17.83 2.70 7.09
CA GLU A 154 -18.28 2.06 8.33
C GLU A 154 -17.62 0.69 8.56
N ARG A 155 -17.55 -0.15 7.52
CA ARG A 155 -16.93 -1.49 7.63
C ARG A 155 -15.43 -1.42 7.82
N ARG A 156 -14.74 -0.51 7.14
CA ARG A 156 -13.30 -0.25 7.34
C ARG A 156 -13.04 0.16 8.79
N ASP A 157 -13.80 1.12 9.29
CA ASP A 157 -13.63 1.70 10.62
C ASP A 157 -13.91 0.65 11.71
N ARG A 158 -14.96 -0.17 11.51
CA ARG A 158 -15.27 -1.30 12.38
C ARG A 158 -14.17 -2.36 12.36
N ALA A 159 -13.67 -2.73 11.19
CA ALA A 159 -12.60 -3.72 11.05
C ALA A 159 -11.30 -3.27 11.74
N ALA A 160 -10.90 -2.02 11.52
CA ALA A 160 -9.73 -1.43 12.15
C ALA A 160 -9.88 -1.32 13.68
N ARG A 161 -11.08 -1.00 14.18
CA ARG A 161 -11.36 -1.01 15.62
C ARG A 161 -11.16 -2.38 16.26
N ILE A 162 -11.70 -3.43 15.65
CA ILE A 162 -11.55 -4.82 16.16
C ILE A 162 -10.07 -5.20 16.23
N ILE A 163 -9.30 -4.86 15.20
CA ILE A 163 -7.85 -5.10 15.18
C ILE A 163 -7.16 -4.34 16.30
N ALA A 164 -7.42 -3.03 16.44
CA ALA A 164 -6.83 -2.20 17.49
C ALA A 164 -7.11 -2.75 18.90
N GLU A 165 -8.37 -3.08 19.20
CA GLU A 165 -8.78 -3.66 20.49
C GLU A 165 -8.03 -4.96 20.80
N GLN A 166 -7.82 -5.81 19.80
CA GLN A 166 -7.14 -7.08 19.97
C GLN A 166 -5.62 -6.92 20.08
N LEU A 167 -5.00 -6.01 19.33
CA LEU A 167 -3.56 -5.70 19.46
C LEU A 167 -3.24 -5.13 20.84
N ASN A 168 -4.10 -4.23 21.34
CA ASN A 168 -3.97 -3.69 22.70
C ASN A 168 -4.15 -4.77 23.77
N ARG A 169 -5.07 -5.72 23.57
CA ARG A 169 -5.26 -6.87 24.46
C ARG A 169 -4.03 -7.77 24.49
N GLU A 170 -3.36 -7.93 23.35
CA GLU A 170 -2.12 -8.69 23.21
C GLU A 170 -0.87 -7.90 23.65
N ARG A 171 -1.02 -6.63 24.02
CA ARG A 171 0.06 -5.71 24.41
C ARG A 171 1.15 -5.58 23.34
N VAL A 172 0.74 -5.53 22.08
CA VAL A 172 1.62 -5.21 20.96
C VAL A 172 1.90 -3.72 20.98
N GLU A 173 3.16 -3.30 21.01
CA GLU A 173 3.52 -1.88 20.99
C GLU A 173 3.25 -1.25 19.61
N PRO A 174 2.67 -0.03 19.56
CA PRO A 174 2.54 0.74 18.32
C PRO A 174 3.87 1.19 17.73
N TRP A 175 3.89 1.45 16.41
CA TRP A 175 5.07 1.95 15.69
C TRP A 175 4.69 2.88 14.54
#